data_AF-A0A9D4SI99-F1
#
_entry.id   AF-A0A9D4SI99-F1
#
_cell.length_a   1.000
_cell.length_b   1.000
_cell.length_c   1.000
_cell.angle_alpha   90.00
_cell.angle_beta   90.00
_cell.angle_gamma   90.00
#
_symmetry.space_group_name_H-M   'P 1'
#
loop_
_entity.id
_entity.type
_entity.pdbx_description
1 polymer ?
#
loop_
_entity_poly.entity_id
_entity_poly.type
_entity_poly.pdbx_seq_one_letter_code
_entity_poly.pdbx_strand_id
1 'polypeptide(L)'
;MAVPKPFVPIAIGFTNLGSILFSFGYNCGGPLNPARDLAPRIFSAIALYDVHDVFRTNYFWVPFAGCHVGAIIGCWLYRLIIENHWPDEQYDFHDDGPIEMSGNGNCTVRVTREN
;
A
#
# COMPACT_ATOMS: atom_id res chain seq x y z
N MET A 1 -3.96 3.36 -20.47
CA MET A 1 -5.38 3.57 -20.07
C MET A 1 -5.45 4.40 -18.80
N ALA A 2 -5.97 5.63 -18.87
CA ALA A 2 -6.09 6.49 -17.70
C ALA A 2 -7.34 6.09 -16.89
N VAL A 3 -7.15 5.43 -15.74
CA VAL A 3 -8.24 5.22 -14.78
C VAL A 3 -8.55 6.56 -14.12
N PRO A 4 -9.83 6.99 -14.02
CA PRO A 4 -10.14 8.19 -13.29
C PRO A 4 -9.68 8.01 -11.83
N LYS A 5 -8.77 8.88 -11.39
CA LYS A 5 -8.17 8.93 -10.04
C LYS A 5 -9.16 8.71 -8.89
N PRO A 6 -10.42 9.18 -8.91
CA PRO A 6 -11.37 8.93 -7.80
C PRO A 6 -11.78 7.47 -7.61
N PHE A 7 -11.65 6.59 -8.62
CA PHE A 7 -12.08 5.19 -8.48
C PHE A 7 -11.03 4.29 -7.83
N VAL A 8 -9.76 4.69 -7.81
CA VAL A 8 -8.66 3.94 -7.19
C VAL A 8 -8.94 3.60 -5.72
N PRO A 9 -9.32 4.54 -4.82
CA PRO A 9 -9.59 4.20 -3.42
C PRO A 9 -10.82 3.29 -3.26
N ILE A 10 -11.82 3.43 -4.12
CA ILE A 10 -13.03 2.59 -4.09
C ILE A 10 -12.67 1.15 -4.44
N ALA A 11 -11.88 0.94 -5.50
CA ALA A 11 -11.42 -0.38 -5.90
C ALA A 11 -10.60 -1.06 -4.80
N ILE A 12 -9.62 -0.34 -4.22
CA ILE A 12 -8.80 -0.85 -3.11
C ILE A 12 -9.67 -1.22 -1.90
N GLY A 13 -10.65 -0.37 -1.56
CA GLY A 13 -11.60 -0.62 -0.48
C GLY A 13 -12.44 -1.87 -0.70
N PHE A 14 -12.95 -2.07 -1.91
CA PHE A 14 -13.77 -3.23 -2.26
C PHE A 14 -12.98 -4.53 -2.22
N THR A 15 -11.74 -4.53 -2.73
CA THR A 15 -10.84 -5.69 -2.62
C THR A 15 -10.54 -6.02 -1.15
N ASN A 16 -10.26 -5.01 -0.33
CA ASN A 16 -9.95 -5.22 1.08
C ASN A 16 -11.16 -5.75 1.88
N LEU A 17 -12.28 -5.01 1.86
CA LEU A 17 -13.48 -5.37 2.60
C LEU A 17 -14.14 -6.64 2.04
N GLY A 18 -14.34 -6.68 0.72
CA GLY A 18 -15.03 -7.75 0.01
C GLY A 18 -14.25 -9.05 0.00
N SER A 19 -13.06 -9.03 -0.60
CA SER A 19 -12.33 -10.27 -0.89
C SER A 19 -11.54 -10.78 0.31
N ILE A 20 -11.06 -9.89 1.19
CA ILE A 20 -10.21 -10.31 2.31
C ILE A 20 -11.02 -10.41 3.59
N LEU A 21 -11.71 -9.34 4.00
CA LEU A 21 -12.40 -9.32 5.30
C LEU A 21 -13.64 -10.22 5.31
N PHE A 22 -14.50 -10.20 4.29
CA PHE A 22 -15.68 -11.09 4.28
C PHE A 22 -15.32 -12.55 4.03
N SER A 23 -14.33 -12.84 3.18
CA SER A 23 -13.95 -14.24 2.86
C SER A 23 -13.02 -14.88 3.89
N PHE A 24 -12.06 -14.12 4.44
CA PHE A 24 -11.03 -14.65 5.35
C PHE A 24 -11.07 -14.04 6.76
N GLY A 25 -12.06 -13.21 7.07
CA GLY A 25 -12.17 -12.51 8.36
C GLY A 25 -12.26 -13.43 9.57
N TYR A 26 -12.88 -14.61 9.45
CA TYR A 26 -13.05 -15.53 10.58
C TYR A 26 -11.73 -16.16 11.06
N ASN A 27 -10.70 -16.25 10.22
CA ASN A 27 -9.44 -16.87 10.61
C ASN A 27 -8.64 -15.99 11.57
N CYS A 28 -8.50 -14.71 11.24
CA CYS A 28 -7.53 -13.83 11.88
C CYS A 28 -7.99 -12.36 11.96
N GLY A 29 -9.19 -12.00 11.48
CA GLY A 29 -9.71 -10.62 11.49
C GLY A 29 -9.07 -9.67 10.47
N GLY A 30 -8.28 -10.21 9.52
CA GLY A 30 -7.64 -9.48 8.43
C GLY A 30 -6.69 -8.34 8.85
N PRO A 31 -5.67 -8.57 9.69
CA PRO A 31 -4.74 -7.53 10.09
C PRO A 31 -3.70 -7.36 8.98
N LEU A 32 -4.13 -6.77 7.86
CA LEU A 32 -3.32 -6.53 6.65
C LEU A 32 -2.29 -5.41 6.79
N ASN A 33 -2.39 -4.63 7.87
CA ASN A 33 -1.49 -3.54 8.16
C ASN A 33 -0.96 -3.70 9.58
N PRO A 34 0.37 -3.81 9.76
CA PRO A 34 0.98 -3.87 11.09
C PRO A 34 0.55 -2.73 12.01
N ALA A 35 0.39 -1.50 11.50
CA ALA A 35 -0.03 -0.35 12.30
C ALA A 35 -1.50 -0.44 12.76
N ARG A 36 -2.36 -1.07 11.94
CA ARG A 36 -3.79 -1.30 12.27
C ARG A 36 -3.95 -2.27 13.43
N ASP A 37 -2.98 -3.14 13.65
CA ASP A 37 -3.03 -4.14 14.72
C ASP A 37 -2.20 -3.72 15.95
N LEU A 38 -1.06 -3.06 15.76
CA LEU A 38 -0.16 -2.66 16.86
C LEU A 38 -0.70 -1.48 17.67
N ALA A 39 -1.25 -0.44 17.02
CA ALA A 39 -1.76 0.74 17.71
C ALA A 39 -2.88 0.44 18.72
N PRO A 40 -3.94 -0.32 18.37
CA PRO A 40 -4.98 -0.68 19.35
C PRO A 40 -4.45 -1.59 20.45
N ARG A 41 -3.47 -2.47 20.18
CA ARG A 41 -2.85 -3.31 21.22
C ARG A 41 -2.07 -2.49 22.23
N ILE A 42 -1.23 -1.55 21.77
CA ILE A 42 -0.50 -0.65 22.66
C ILE A 42 -1.47 0.19 23.48
N PHE A 43 -2.53 0.73 22.84
CA PHE A 43 -3.55 1.49 23.56
C PHE A 43 -4.27 0.65 24.62
N SER A 44 -4.71 -0.58 24.29
CA SER A 44 -5.36 -1.47 25.25
C SER A 44 -4.44 -1.90 26.39
N ALA A 45 -3.14 -2.06 26.13
CA ALA A 45 -2.13 -2.38 27.13
C ALA A 45 -1.80 -1.23 28.10
N ILE A 46 -2.10 0.01 27.71
CA ILE A 46 -1.92 1.21 28.55
C ILE A 46 -3.23 1.56 29.27
N ALA A 47 -4.37 1.45 28.59
CA ALA A 47 -5.62 2.06 29.03
C ALA A 47 -6.58 1.11 29.76
N LEU A 48 -6.57 -0.20 29.47
CA LEU A 48 -7.61 -1.12 29.97
C LEU A 48 -7.07 -2.41 30.63
N TYR A 49 -5.97 -2.96 30.12
CA TYR A 49 -5.46 -4.27 30.54
C TYR A 49 -3.96 -4.19 30.85
N ASP A 50 -3.47 -5.14 31.66
CA ASP A 50 -2.04 -5.29 31.87
C ASP A 50 -1.35 -5.68 30.54
N VAL A 51 -0.17 -5.13 30.29
CA VAL A 51 0.67 -5.45 29.12
C VAL A 51 0.83 -6.96 28.93
N HIS A 52 0.89 -7.72 30.02
CA HIS A 52 1.07 -9.15 30.00
C HIS A 52 -0.17 -9.90 29.47
N ASP A 53 -1.37 -9.31 29.51
CA ASP A 53 -2.59 -9.94 29.02
C ASP A 53 -2.81 -9.66 27.52
N VAL A 54 -2.41 -8.48 27.05
CA VAL A 54 -2.55 -8.08 25.63
C VAL A 54 -1.52 -8.78 24.73
N PHE A 55 -0.31 -9.01 25.24
CA PHE A 55 0.76 -9.73 24.53
C PHE A 55 0.87 -11.21 24.92
N ARG A 56 -0.05 -11.72 25.76
CA ARG A 56 -0.02 -13.11 26.26
C ARG A 56 -0.12 -14.16 25.17
N THR A 57 -0.87 -13.83 24.12
CA THR A 57 -0.99 -14.70 22.95
C THR A 57 0.24 -14.51 22.08
N ASN A 58 0.94 -15.60 21.74
CA ASN A 58 2.10 -15.60 20.83
C ASN A 58 1.72 -15.27 19.38
N TYR A 59 0.66 -14.48 19.19
CA TYR A 59 0.05 -14.10 17.93
C TYR A 59 0.36 -12.64 17.58
N PHE A 60 0.86 -11.82 18.52
CA PHE A 60 1.13 -10.39 18.27
C PHE A 60 2.15 -10.13 17.14
N TRP A 61 3.09 -11.05 16.91
CA TRP A 61 4.11 -10.93 15.86
C TRP A 61 3.62 -11.43 14.50
N VAL A 62 2.57 -12.25 14.46
CA VAL A 62 2.07 -12.91 13.23
C VAL A 62 1.57 -11.88 12.21
N PRO A 63 0.77 -10.86 12.57
CA PRO A 63 0.40 -9.79 11.64
C PRO A 63 1.59 -9.00 11.12
N PHE A 64 2.61 -8.80 11.94
CA PHE A 64 3.82 -8.09 11.53
C PHE A 64 4.59 -8.91 10.48
N ALA A 65 4.96 -10.14 10.80
CA ALA A 65 5.72 -10.99 9.87
C ALA A 65 4.90 -11.37 8.62
N GLY A 66 3.63 -11.75 8.81
CA GLY A 66 2.74 -12.19 7.74
C GLY A 66 2.47 -11.11 6.69
N CYS A 67 2.26 -9.85 7.11
CA CYS A 67 2.04 -8.77 6.15
C CYS A 67 3.27 -8.45 5.33
N HIS A 68 4.46 -8.40 5.93
CA HIS A 68 5.69 -8.09 5.21
C HIS A 68 6.05 -9.20 4.21
N VAL A 69 5.98 -10.46 4.64
CA VAL A 69 6.23 -11.61 3.76
C VAL A 69 5.19 -11.65 2.63
N GLY A 70 3.90 -11.46 2.95
CA GLY A 70 2.83 -11.43 1.95
C GLY A 70 2.99 -10.28 0.95
N ALA A 71 3.37 -9.09 1.39
CA ALA A 71 3.59 -7.94 0.52
C ALA A 71 4.76 -8.15 -0.45
N ILE A 72 5.87 -8.72 0.03
CA ILE A 72 7.02 -9.05 -0.82
C ILE A 72 6.61 -10.07 -1.88
N ILE A 73 5.98 -11.17 -1.47
CA ILE A 73 5.55 -12.23 -2.39
C ILE A 73 4.53 -11.69 -3.41
N GLY A 74 3.54 -10.91 -2.96
CA GLY A 74 2.53 -10.32 -3.82
C GLY A 74 3.11 -9.34 -4.84
N CYS A 75 4.07 -8.50 -4.44
CA CYS A 75 4.78 -7.60 -5.34
C CYS A 75 5.52 -8.40 -6.41
N TRP A 76 6.32 -9.39 -6.01
CA TRP A 76 7.02 -10.27 -6.95
C TRP A 76 6.07 -10.98 -7.92
N LEU A 77 4.94 -11.47 -7.43
CA LEU A 77 3.93 -12.12 -8.25
C LEU A 77 3.34 -11.15 -9.30
N TYR A 78 3.07 -9.91 -8.92
CA TYR A 78 2.64 -8.86 -9.85
C TYR A 78 3.69 -8.61 -10.93
N ARG A 79 4.98 -8.49 -10.55
CA ARG A 79 6.05 -8.24 -11.53
C ARG A 79 6.17 -9.38 -12.54
N LEU A 80 6.15 -10.62 -12.05
CA LEU A 80 6.35 -11.81 -12.89
C LEU A 80 5.16 -12.09 -13.81
N ILE A 81 3.93 -11.93 -13.30
CA ILE A 81 2.72 -12.31 -14.05
C ILE A 81 2.23 -11.17 -14.93
N ILE A 82 2.28 -9.92 -14.46
CA ILE A 82 1.66 -8.79 -15.13
C ILE A 82 2.72 -7.89 -15.76
N GLU A 83 3.63 -7.34 -14.96
CA GLU A 83 4.60 -6.33 -15.43
C GLU A 83 5.46 -6.84 -16.58
N ASN A 84 6.00 -8.05 -16.48
CA ASN A 84 6.89 -8.62 -17.51
C ASN A 84 6.17 -8.98 -18.83
N HIS A 85 4.84 -9.00 -18.84
CA HIS A 85 4.04 -9.27 -20.03
C HIS A 85 3.41 -8.00 -20.61
N TRP A 86 3.59 -6.86 -19.95
CA TRP A 86 3.05 -5.58 -20.41
C TRP A 86 4.10 -4.85 -21.26
N PRO A 87 3.72 -4.23 -22.39
CA PRO A 87 4.64 -3.39 -23.15
C PRO A 87 5.05 -2.18 -22.30
N ASP A 88 6.34 -1.82 -22.30
CA ASP A 88 6.87 -0.68 -21.55
C ASP A 88 6.21 0.64 -22.03
N GLU A 89 5.11 1.03 -21.38
CA GLU A 89 4.47 2.33 -21.58
C GLU A 89 5.07 3.28 -20.53
N GLN A 90 5.80 4.31 -20.97
CA GLN A 90 6.37 5.32 -20.09
C GLN A 90 5.25 6.00 -19.30
N TYR A 91 5.09 5.65 -18.03
CA TYR A 91 4.17 6.32 -17.13
C TYR A 91 4.79 7.66 -16.74
N ASP A 92 4.53 8.72 -17.51
CA ASP A 92 4.84 10.08 -17.10
C ASP A 92 3.94 10.42 -15.89
N PHE A 93 4.53 10.44 -14.70
CA PHE A 93 3.93 10.96 -13.49
C PHE A 93 3.85 12.50 -13.58
N HIS A 94 3.08 13.01 -14.54
CA HIS A 94 2.82 14.43 -14.71
C HIS A 94 1.54 14.79 -13.97
N ASP A 95 1.59 14.84 -12.64
CA ASP A 95 0.66 15.69 -11.88
C ASP A 95 1.21 17.12 -11.95
N ASP A 96 0.66 17.87 -12.90
CA ASP A 96 0.48 19.33 -12.90
C ASP A 96 1.74 20.24 -13.04
N GLY A 97 2.19 20.45 -14.29
CA GLY A 97 3.01 21.61 -14.71
C GLY A 97 4.21 21.24 -15.60
N PRO A 98 4.49 21.91 -16.74
CA PRO A 98 5.47 21.43 -17.70
C PRO A 98 6.88 21.46 -17.10
N ILE A 99 7.51 20.29 -17.00
CA ILE A 99 8.94 20.19 -16.69
C ILE A 99 9.60 19.70 -17.98
N GLU A 100 9.94 20.64 -18.86
CA GLU A 100 10.83 20.35 -19.99
C GLU A 100 12.18 19.90 -19.44
N MET A 101 12.51 18.61 -19.62
CA MET A 101 13.87 18.13 -19.48
C MET A 101 14.66 18.51 -20.74
N SER A 102 15.23 19.71 -20.75
CA SER A 102 16.19 20.13 -21.78
C SER A 102 17.45 19.27 -21.69
N GLY A 103 17.66 18.44 -22.71
CA GLY A 103 18.79 17.54 -22.88
C GLY A 103 20.13 18.25 -23.12
N ASN A 104 20.64 18.87 -22.07
CA ASN A 104 22.06 19.20 -21.91
C ASN A 104 22.32 19.18 -20.40
N GLY A 105 23.42 18.59 -19.94
CA GLY A 105 23.68 18.21 -18.55
C GLY A 105 23.78 19.35 -17.52
N ASN A 106 23.17 20.50 -17.78
CA ASN A 106 23.01 21.62 -16.87
C ASN A 106 21.52 21.75 -16.55
N CYS A 107 21.15 21.34 -15.34
CA CYS A 107 19.80 21.49 -14.80
C CYS A 107 19.41 22.97 -14.75
N THR A 108 18.55 23.40 -15.67
CA THR A 108 17.85 24.68 -15.58
C THR A 108 16.39 24.44 -15.91
N VAL A 109 15.53 24.50 -14.89
CA VAL A 109 14.08 24.45 -15.04
C VAL A 109 13.64 25.76 -15.67
N ARG A 110 13.39 25.76 -16.99
CA ARG A 110 12.75 26.89 -17.66
C ARG A 110 11.24 26.66 -17.68
N VAL A 111 10.54 27.41 -16.82
CA VAL A 111 9.09 27.53 -16.87
C VAL A 111 8.75 28.40 -18.08
N THR A 112 8.28 27.79 -19.16
CA THR A 112 7.64 28.51 -20.26
C THR A 112 6.31 29.07 -19.75
N ARG A 113 6.25 30.39 -19.53
CA ARG A 113 4.98 31.11 -19.47
C ARG A 113 4.49 31.30 -20.90
N GLU A 114 3.39 30.64 -21.28
CA GLU A 114 2.64 30.99 -22.48
C GLU A 114 1.63 32.10 -22.18
N ASN A 115 1.41 32.94 -23.20
CA ASN A 115 0.55 34.11 -23.23
C ASN A 115 -0.76 33.76 -23.94
#